data_AF-A0A0L0F555-F1
#
_entry.id   AF-A0A0L0F555-F1
#
_cell.length_a   1.000
_cell.length_b   1.000
_cell.length_c   1.000
_cell.angle_alpha   90.00
_cell.angle_beta   90.00
_cell.angle_gamma   90.00
#
_symmetry.space_group_name_H-M   'P 1'
#
loop_
_entity.id
_entity.type
_entity.pdbx_description
1 polymer ?
#
loop_
_entity_poly.entity_id
_entity_poly.type
_entity_poly.pdbx_seq_one_letter_code
_entity_poly.pdbx_strand_id
1 'polypeptide(L)'
;MDETGQRNAPVMIHRAMLGSLERMFALFAEHTAGKWPMWVSPRQVLVVPVTNTQTLNTYAHDIAQRLKRAGLYSHADISHETLSKKIQKHHTMQYNYICVVGENEMAADSVSVRERGTYKGYEQPFTEFLDRALKEAQLPSTTIN
;
A
#
# COMPACT_ATOMS: atom_id res chain seq x y z
N MET A 1 28.76 -43.30 8.41
CA MET A 1 29.33 -44.07 9.54
C MET A 1 29.58 -43.07 10.62
N ASP A 2 29.13 -43.35 11.84
CA ASP A 2 29.50 -42.54 13.00
C ASP A 2 30.97 -42.76 13.36
N GLU A 3 31.45 -42.06 14.38
CA GLU A 3 32.81 -42.17 14.91
C GLU A 3 33.19 -43.57 15.42
N THR A 4 32.21 -44.48 15.57
CA THR A 4 32.41 -45.89 15.95
C THR A 4 32.40 -46.87 14.76
N GLY A 5 32.26 -46.36 13.53
CA GLY A 5 32.18 -47.18 12.32
C GLY A 5 30.84 -47.87 12.10
N GLN A 6 29.83 -47.60 12.93
CA GLN A 6 28.50 -48.20 12.83
C GLN A 6 27.64 -47.46 11.79
N ARG A 7 26.77 -48.21 11.12
CA ARG A 7 25.77 -47.64 10.21
C ARG A 7 24.52 -47.27 11.00
N ASN A 8 24.42 -46.00 11.35
CA ASN A 8 23.20 -45.43 11.93
C ASN A 8 22.28 -44.87 10.84
N ALA A 9 20.97 -45.03 11.02
CA ALA A 9 19.99 -44.38 10.17
C ALA A 9 19.96 -42.86 10.47
N PRO A 10 19.97 -41.99 9.44
CA PRO A 10 19.87 -40.55 9.64
C PRO A 10 18.45 -40.15 10.08
N VAL A 11 18.35 -39.12 10.91
CA VAL A 11 17.06 -38.50 11.28
C VAL A 11 16.69 -37.45 10.22
N MET A 12 15.49 -37.55 9.66
CA MET A 12 14.95 -36.58 8.71
C MET A 12 14.11 -35.53 9.45
N ILE A 13 14.51 -34.26 9.37
CA ILE A 13 13.76 -33.13 9.94
C ILE A 13 12.99 -32.43 8.82
N HIS A 14 11.66 -32.48 8.89
CA HIS A 14 10.79 -31.67 8.02
C HIS A 14 10.42 -30.37 8.72
N ARG A 15 10.66 -29.22 8.07
CA ARG A 15 10.32 -27.89 8.62
C ARG A 15 9.62 -27.04 7.56
N ALA A 16 8.51 -26.43 7.96
CA ALA A 16 7.84 -25.37 7.21
C ALA A 16 7.58 -24.20 8.15
N MET A 17 8.26 -23.06 7.95
CA MET A 17 8.16 -21.90 8.84
C MET A 17 6.80 -21.20 8.80
N LEU A 18 6.23 -21.09 7.60
CA LEU A 18 4.97 -20.37 7.35
C LEU A 18 3.82 -21.31 6.98
N GLY A 19 4.11 -22.61 6.82
CA GLY A 19 3.17 -23.56 6.22
C GLY A 19 2.96 -23.29 4.73
N SER A 20 1.71 -23.39 4.26
CA SER A 20 1.34 -23.04 2.88
C SER A 20 1.09 -21.53 2.75
N LEU A 21 1.37 -20.96 1.58
CA LEU A 21 1.19 -19.53 1.34
C LEU A 21 -0.28 -19.12 1.47
N GLU A 22 -1.21 -19.96 1.04
CA GLU A 22 -2.65 -19.72 1.14
C GLU A 22 -3.10 -19.59 2.60
N ARG A 23 -2.63 -20.50 3.47
CA ARG A 23 -2.95 -20.45 4.90
C ARG A 23 -2.29 -19.26 5.57
N MET A 24 -1.05 -18.94 5.20
CA MET A 24 -0.34 -17.77 5.71
C MET A 24 -1.13 -16.48 5.37
N PHE A 25 -1.57 -16.30 4.13
CA PHE A 25 -2.35 -15.12 3.74
C PHE A 25 -3.74 -15.07 4.36
N ALA A 26 -4.41 -16.22 4.55
CA ALA A 26 -5.69 -16.28 5.26
C ALA A 26 -5.55 -15.79 6.71
N LEU A 27 -4.58 -16.33 7.44
CA LEU A 27 -4.27 -15.91 8.81
C LEU A 27 -3.86 -14.44 8.87
N PHE A 28 -3.06 -13.97 7.91
CA PHE A 28 -2.64 -12.58 7.83
C PHE A 28 -3.82 -11.62 7.59
N ALA A 29 -4.73 -11.98 6.68
CA ALA A 29 -5.93 -11.20 6.38
C ALA A 29 -6.86 -11.10 7.60
N GLU A 30 -7.05 -12.21 8.33
CA GLU A 30 -7.82 -12.25 9.58
C GLU A 30 -7.15 -11.41 10.68
N HIS A 31 -5.84 -11.59 10.89
CA HIS A 31 -5.09 -10.88 11.91
C HIS A 31 -5.10 -9.36 11.70
N THR A 32 -5.03 -8.91 10.45
CA THR A 32 -5.07 -7.48 10.10
C THR A 32 -6.50 -6.96 9.92
N ALA A 33 -7.53 -7.81 9.98
CA ALA A 33 -8.91 -7.49 9.60
C ALA A 33 -8.99 -6.76 8.24
N GLY A 34 -8.15 -7.18 7.28
CA GLY A 34 -8.05 -6.54 5.96
C GLY A 34 -7.31 -5.20 5.91
N LYS A 35 -6.73 -4.72 7.02
CA LYS A 35 -5.91 -3.49 7.08
C LYS A 35 -4.43 -3.78 6.88
N TRP A 36 -4.06 -4.10 5.65
CA TRP A 36 -2.70 -4.56 5.35
C TRP A 36 -1.68 -3.43 5.57
N PRO A 37 -0.53 -3.70 6.21
CA PRO A 37 0.61 -2.79 6.25
C PRO A 37 1.03 -2.34 4.86
N MET A 38 1.61 -1.14 4.75
CA MET A 38 1.95 -0.53 3.47
C MET A 38 2.82 -1.44 2.58
N TRP A 39 3.86 -2.06 3.15
CA TRP A 39 4.81 -2.92 2.43
C TRP A 39 4.20 -4.20 1.79
N VAL A 40 3.02 -4.64 2.22
CA VAL A 40 2.36 -5.86 1.71
C VAL A 40 0.96 -5.60 1.15
N SER A 41 0.45 -4.39 1.32
CA SER A 41 -0.90 -4.04 0.90
C SER A 41 -1.06 -4.16 -0.61
N PRO A 42 -2.10 -4.86 -1.12
CA PRO A 42 -2.39 -4.90 -2.54
C PRO A 42 -2.93 -3.57 -3.08
N ARG A 43 -3.29 -2.63 -2.19
CA ARG A 43 -3.88 -1.33 -2.50
C ARG A 43 -3.20 -0.26 -1.66
N GLN A 44 -2.03 0.18 -2.11
CA GLN A 44 -1.22 1.14 -1.38
C GLN A 44 -1.77 2.56 -1.52
N VAL A 45 -1.77 3.14 -2.72
CA VAL A 45 -2.18 4.54 -2.93
C VAL A 45 -3.28 4.67 -3.98
N LEU A 46 -4.33 5.43 -3.65
CA LEU A 46 -5.33 5.87 -4.61
C LEU A 46 -5.18 7.37 -4.87
N VAL A 47 -5.32 7.80 -6.11
CA VAL A 47 -5.39 9.21 -6.50
C VAL A 47 -6.80 9.52 -7.01
N VAL A 48 -7.42 10.59 -6.50
CA VAL A 48 -8.79 10.97 -6.84
C VAL A 48 -8.84 12.46 -7.18
N PRO A 49 -9.23 12.84 -8.40
CA PRO A 49 -9.45 14.25 -8.73
C PRO A 49 -10.74 14.76 -8.06
N VAL A 50 -10.71 16.02 -7.59
CA VAL A 50 -11.87 16.68 -6.95
C VAL A 50 -13.04 16.82 -7.92
N THR A 51 -12.75 17.22 -9.16
CA THR A 51 -13.72 17.32 -10.25
C THR A 51 -13.28 16.45 -11.42
N ASN A 52 -14.24 15.96 -12.20
CA ASN A 52 -13.97 15.13 -13.36
C ASN A 52 -13.74 16.01 -14.60
N THR A 53 -12.67 16.81 -14.57
CA THR A 53 -12.19 17.61 -15.70
C THR A 53 -11.01 16.91 -16.35
N GLN A 54 -10.83 17.08 -17.67
CA GLN A 54 -9.73 16.45 -18.39
C GLN A 54 -8.37 16.81 -17.78
N THR A 55 -8.16 18.07 -17.41
CA THR A 55 -6.91 18.56 -16.81
C THR A 55 -6.59 17.85 -15.48
N LEU A 56 -7.56 17.77 -14.55
CA LEU A 56 -7.34 17.10 -13.27
C LEU A 56 -7.22 15.58 -13.42
N ASN A 57 -7.94 14.98 -14.36
CA ASN A 57 -7.79 13.55 -14.66
C ASN A 57 -6.39 13.24 -15.17
N THR A 58 -5.83 14.10 -16.03
CA THR A 58 -4.45 13.97 -16.50
C THR A 58 -3.45 14.12 -15.35
N TYR A 59 -3.64 15.12 -14.46
CA TYR A 59 -2.77 15.28 -13.29
C TYR A 59 -2.88 14.09 -12.31
N ALA A 60 -4.08 13.58 -12.04
CA ALA A 60 -4.28 12.41 -11.21
C ALA A 60 -3.59 11.16 -11.78
N HIS A 61 -3.61 10.99 -13.11
CA HIS A 61 -2.88 9.93 -13.79
C HIS A 61 -1.37 10.11 -13.72
N ASP A 62 -0.85 11.34 -13.85
CA ASP A 62 0.57 11.64 -13.71
C ASP A 62 1.09 11.30 -12.31
N ILE A 63 0.39 11.76 -11.25
CA ILE A 63 0.72 11.45 -9.86
C ILE A 63 0.71 9.94 -9.62
N ALA A 64 -0.30 9.23 -10.12
CA ALA A 64 -0.34 7.77 -10.04
C ALA A 64 0.85 7.13 -10.78
N GLN A 65 1.21 7.63 -11.96
CA GLN A 65 2.34 7.11 -12.72
C GLN A 65 3.69 7.37 -12.02
N ARG A 66 3.87 8.54 -11.40
CA ARG A 66 5.05 8.88 -10.60
C ARG A 66 5.21 7.91 -9.42
N LEU A 67 4.12 7.65 -8.69
CA LEU A 67 4.10 6.64 -7.61
C LEU A 67 4.46 5.24 -8.12
N LYS A 68 3.92 4.82 -9.27
CA LYS A 68 4.25 3.52 -9.90
C LYS A 68 5.72 3.41 -10.28
N ARG A 69 6.29 4.45 -10.88
CA ARG A 69 7.70 4.49 -11.25
C ARG A 69 8.62 4.39 -10.03
N ALA A 70 8.17 4.85 -8.87
CA ALA A 70 8.89 4.70 -7.61
C ALA A 70 8.73 3.32 -6.94
N GLY A 71 7.94 2.40 -7.52
CA GLY A 71 7.74 1.04 -7.01
C GLY A 71 6.51 0.86 -6.12
N LEU A 72 5.64 1.86 -6.01
CA LEU A 72 4.37 1.75 -5.28
C LEU A 72 3.22 1.33 -6.20
N TYR A 73 2.33 0.48 -5.71
CA TYR A 73 1.04 0.26 -6.33
C TYR A 73 0.18 1.52 -6.18
N SER A 74 -0.21 2.10 -7.31
CA SER A 74 -1.14 3.23 -7.31
C SER A 74 -2.26 3.06 -8.35
N HIS A 75 -3.38 3.71 -8.11
CA HIS A 75 -4.49 3.78 -9.05
C HIS A 75 -5.12 5.17 -9.06
N ALA A 76 -5.60 5.65 -10.21
CA ALA A 76 -6.33 6.91 -10.31
C ALA A 76 -7.81 6.62 -10.61
N ASP A 77 -8.73 7.08 -9.75
CA ASP A 77 -10.18 6.93 -9.97
C ASP A 77 -10.79 8.17 -10.64
N ILE A 78 -10.85 8.12 -11.97
CA ILE A 78 -11.44 9.16 -12.84
C ILE A 78 -12.92 8.89 -13.18
N SER A 79 -13.60 8.04 -12.42
CA SER A 79 -15.03 7.78 -12.66
C SER A 79 -15.90 9.03 -12.47
N HIS A 80 -17.10 9.06 -13.06
CA HIS A 80 -18.07 10.17 -12.91
C HIS A 80 -18.85 10.15 -11.58
N GLU A 81 -18.35 9.45 -10.55
CA GLU A 81 -18.96 9.44 -9.22
C GLU A 81 -18.60 10.71 -8.43
N THR A 82 -19.41 11.09 -7.44
CA THR A 82 -19.08 12.21 -6.55
C THR A 82 -17.83 11.91 -5.72
N LEU A 83 -17.04 12.93 -5.38
CA LEU A 83 -15.80 12.78 -4.59
C LEU A 83 -16.05 11.99 -3.29
N SER A 84 -17.10 12.35 -2.54
CA SER A 84 -17.46 11.65 -1.30
C SER A 84 -17.76 10.17 -1.53
N LYS A 85 -18.43 9.82 -2.63
CA LYS A 85 -18.75 8.42 -2.97
C LYS A 85 -17.48 7.65 -3.33
N LYS A 86 -16.56 8.24 -4.10
CA LYS A 86 -15.25 7.65 -4.40
C LYS A 86 -14.46 7.38 -3.12
N ILE A 87 -14.34 8.39 -2.26
CA ILE A 87 -13.59 8.27 -1.00
C ILE A 87 -14.19 7.17 -0.12
N GLN A 88 -15.51 7.15 0.05
CA GLN A 88 -16.19 6.12 0.86
C GLN A 88 -15.98 4.72 0.29
N LYS A 89 -16.14 4.55 -1.03
CA LYS A 89 -15.93 3.27 -1.73
C LYS A 89 -14.52 2.73 -1.49
N HIS A 90 -13.50 3.58 -1.62
CA HIS A 90 -12.11 3.16 -1.51
C HIS A 90 -11.62 3.04 -0.07
N HIS A 91 -12.24 3.77 0.87
CA HIS A 91 -12.04 3.53 2.30
C HIS A 91 -12.49 2.11 2.68
N THR A 92 -13.63 1.64 2.15
CA THR A 92 -14.09 0.25 2.34
C THR A 92 -13.11 -0.76 1.73
N MET A 93 -12.45 -0.42 0.62
CA MET A 93 -11.42 -1.27 -0.02
C MET A 93 -10.06 -1.29 0.71
N GLN A 94 -9.94 -0.58 1.84
CA GLN A 94 -8.77 -0.56 2.72
C GLN A 94 -7.48 -0.03 2.08
N TYR A 95 -7.58 0.91 1.14
CA TYR A 95 -6.39 1.65 0.66
C TYR A 95 -5.62 2.27 1.83
N ASN A 96 -4.28 2.19 1.83
CA ASN A 96 -3.46 2.83 2.86
C ASN A 96 -3.58 4.35 2.78
N TYR A 97 -3.52 4.88 1.56
CA TYR A 97 -3.61 6.31 1.28
C TYR A 97 -4.63 6.61 0.18
N ILE A 98 -5.41 7.66 0.40
CA ILE A 98 -6.25 8.28 -0.62
C ILE A 98 -5.75 9.73 -0.79
N CYS A 99 -5.07 9.98 -1.91
CA CYS A 99 -4.60 11.29 -2.34
C CYS A 99 -5.70 11.96 -3.16
N VAL A 100 -6.18 13.10 -2.70
CA VAL A 100 -7.13 13.94 -3.43
C VAL A 100 -6.35 15.07 -4.11
N VAL A 101 -6.67 15.33 -5.38
CA VAL A 101 -6.01 16.37 -6.19
C VAL A 101 -7.03 17.32 -6.81
N GLY A 102 -6.88 18.61 -6.56
CA GLY A 102 -7.65 19.69 -7.16
C GLY A 102 -6.76 20.64 -7.94
N GLU A 103 -7.31 21.80 -8.30
CA GLU A 103 -6.56 22.84 -9.04
C GLU A 103 -5.44 23.44 -8.20
N ASN A 104 -5.67 23.64 -6.89
CA ASN A 104 -4.67 24.15 -5.96
C ASN A 104 -3.49 23.17 -5.85
N GLU A 105 -3.79 21.88 -5.68
CA GLU A 105 -2.78 20.83 -5.57
C GLU A 105 -1.99 20.66 -6.87
N MET A 106 -2.65 20.80 -8.02
CA MET A 106 -1.99 20.79 -9.32
C MET A 106 -1.05 21.99 -9.51
N ALA A 107 -1.45 23.18 -9.05
CA ALA A 107 -0.62 24.38 -9.15
C ALA A 107 0.61 24.32 -8.22
N ALA A 108 0.49 23.65 -7.07
CA ALA A 108 1.55 23.56 -6.07
C ALA A 108 2.41 22.28 -6.15
N ASP A 109 2.16 21.38 -7.12
CA ASP A 109 2.72 20.01 -7.16
C ASP A 109 2.57 19.28 -5.80
N SER A 110 1.39 19.42 -5.20
CA SER A 110 1.04 18.86 -3.90
C SER A 110 -0.06 17.81 -4.01
N VAL A 111 -0.36 17.15 -2.90
CA VAL A 111 -1.47 16.20 -2.77
C VAL A 111 -2.15 16.38 -1.41
N SER A 112 -3.48 16.30 -1.39
CA SER A 112 -4.24 16.22 -0.14
C SER A 112 -4.34 14.75 0.29
N VAL A 113 -3.58 14.36 1.30
CA VAL A 113 -3.47 12.96 1.73
C VAL A 113 -4.45 12.65 2.83
N ARG A 114 -5.19 11.55 2.65
CA ARG A 114 -6.05 10.94 3.66
C ARG A 114 -5.53 9.57 3.99
N GLU A 115 -5.25 9.34 5.27
CA GLU A 115 -4.76 8.05 5.76
C GLU A 115 -5.92 7.14 6.11
N ARG A 116 -5.71 5.83 5.97
CA ARG A 116 -6.70 4.82 6.34
C ARG A 116 -7.15 4.99 7.80
N GLY A 117 -8.46 5.10 8.02
CA GLY A 117 -9.04 5.29 9.36
C GLY A 117 -9.12 6.74 9.82
N THR A 118 -8.62 7.70 9.03
CA THR A 118 -8.75 9.13 9.30
C THR A 118 -9.73 9.79 8.33
N TYR A 119 -10.59 10.68 8.84
CA TYR A 119 -11.51 11.45 8.00
C TYR A 119 -10.90 12.78 7.54
N LYS A 120 -9.94 13.31 8.31
CA LYS A 120 -9.28 14.59 8.02
C LYS A 120 -8.06 14.33 7.15
N GLY A 121 -8.07 14.92 5.96
CA GLY A 121 -6.88 15.00 5.12
C GLY A 121 -6.02 16.21 5.50
N TYR A 122 -4.77 16.17 5.07
CA TYR A 122 -3.85 17.30 5.12
C TYR A 122 -3.14 17.40 3.78
N GLU A 123 -2.79 18.63 3.40
CA GLU A 123 -2.01 18.88 2.20
C GLU A 123 -0.52 18.76 2.52
N GLN A 124 0.23 18.17 1.62
CA GLN A 124 1.69 18.17 1.65
C GLN A 124 2.25 18.12 0.21
N PRO A 125 3.48 18.60 -0.04
CA PRO A 125 4.16 18.44 -1.32
C PRO A 125 4.22 16.97 -1.77
N PHE A 126 4.11 16.71 -3.07
CA PHE A 126 4.13 15.35 -3.59
C PHE A 126 5.42 14.60 -3.24
N THR A 127 6.57 15.30 -3.29
CA THR A 127 7.88 14.73 -2.97
C THR A 127 7.97 14.23 -1.53
N GLU A 128 7.49 15.03 -0.57
CA GLU A 128 7.46 14.65 0.85
C GLU A 128 6.54 13.45 1.09
N PHE A 129 5.37 13.45 0.44
CA PHE A 129 4.46 12.30 0.49
C PHE A 129 5.12 11.04 -0.07
N LEU A 130 5.79 11.15 -1.22
CA LEU A 130 6.46 10.03 -1.88
C LEU A 130 7.54 9.43 -0.98
N ASP A 131 8.41 10.25 -0.40
CA ASP A 131 9.48 9.79 0.48
C ASP A 131 8.92 9.05 1.71
N ARG A 132 7.86 9.59 2.31
CA ARG A 132 7.20 8.93 3.43
C ARG A 132 6.55 7.61 3.03
N ALA A 133 5.81 7.59 1.92
CA ALA A 133 5.15 6.39 1.42
C ALA A 133 6.17 5.29 1.07
N LEU A 134 7.32 5.66 0.51
CA LEU A 134 8.41 4.72 0.24
C LEU A 134 9.05 4.19 1.52
N LYS A 135 9.24 5.04 2.53
CA LYS A 135 9.77 4.61 3.83
C LYS A 135 8.86 3.59 4.52
N GLU A 136 7.55 3.76 4.42
CA GLU A 136 6.57 2.80 4.96
C GLU A 136 6.41 1.53 4.12
N ALA A 137 6.67 1.62 2.82
CA ALA A 137 6.66 0.47 1.92
C ALA A 137 7.90 -0.43 2.11
N GLN A 138 8.94 0.03 2.81
CA GLN A 138 10.06 -0.81 3.20
C GLN A 138 9.64 -1.80 4.29
N LEU A 139 10.26 -2.98 4.27
CA LEU A 139 10.08 -3.97 5.33
C LEU A 139 10.43 -3.35 6.68
N PRO A 140 9.61 -3.54 7.73
CA PRO A 140 9.92 -3.04 9.05
C PRO A 140 11.29 -3.57 9.48
N SER A 141 12.21 -2.65 9.80
CA SER A 141 13.57 -2.99 10.22
C SER A 141 13.50 -3.93 11.41
N THR A 142 13.94 -5.16 11.20
CA THR A 142 13.95 -6.23 12.20
C THR A 142 15.10 -5.97 13.18
N THR A 143 14.97 -4.95 14.02
CA THR A 143 15.83 -4.80 15.19
C THR A 143 15.26 -5.73 16.26
N ILE A 144 15.67 -6.99 16.21
CA ILE A 144 15.44 -7.92 17.31
C ILE A 144 16.48 -7.54 18.37
N ASN A 145 16.04 -6.84 19.41
CA ASN A 145 16.81 -6.69 20.65
C ASN A 145 16.76 -7.98 21.46
#